data_AF-A0A967XMM0-F1
#
_entry.id   AF-A0A967XMM0-F1
#
_cell.length_a   1.000
_cell.length_b   1.000
_cell.length_c   1.000
_cell.angle_alpha   90.00
_cell.angle_beta   90.00
_cell.angle_gamma   90.00
#
_symmetry.space_group_name_H-M   'P 1'
#
loop_
_entity.id
_entity.type
_entity.pdbx_description
1 polymer ?
#
loop_
_entity_poly.entity_id
_entity_poly.type
_entity_poly.pdbx_seq_one_letter_code
_entity_poly.pdbx_strand_id
1 'polypeptide(L)'
;MDGREVFRNAVTQMGEAAARAVADAGLDLDDVDLLIPHQANVRIIDATARRMGLDGDKVYVNIASYGNTSAASIPIALDEALEQGRIEPGDHIVFVAFGGGLTWAAAALEWGPRVTPVGTSDAALPPTELSGVDLIERRQAERRSRRNR
;
A
#
# COMPACT_ATOMS: atom_id res chain seq x y z
N MET A 1 10.20 3.83 18.72
CA MET A 1 10.19 2.76 17.70
C MET A 1 11.58 2.73 17.09
N ASP A 2 12.31 1.62 17.18
CA ASP A 2 13.61 1.51 16.51
C ASP A 2 13.38 1.31 15.01
N GLY A 3 13.55 2.38 14.24
CA GLY A 3 13.28 2.36 12.80
C GLY A 3 14.20 1.41 12.02
N ARG A 4 15.40 1.11 12.53
CA ARG A 4 16.33 0.20 11.85
C ARG A 4 15.91 -1.25 12.02
N GLU A 5 15.43 -1.61 13.20
CA GLU A 5 14.88 -2.93 13.48
C GLU A 5 13.58 -3.17 12.71
N VAL A 6 12.67 -2.19 12.72
CA VAL A 6 11.42 -2.25 11.94
C VAL A 6 11.70 -2.41 10.46
N PHE A 7 12.66 -1.66 9.90
CA PHE A 7 13.05 -1.80 8.49
C PHE A 7 13.53 -3.21 8.16
N ARG A 8 14.44 -3.77 8.98
CA ARG A 8 15.02 -5.09 8.73
C ARG A 8 13.95 -6.18 8.77
N ASN A 9 13.09 -6.15 9.78
CA ASN A 9 12.00 -7.10 9.92
C ASN A 9 10.98 -6.95 8.79
N ALA A 10 10.61 -5.72 8.42
CA ALA A 10 9.67 -5.49 7.33
C ALA A 10 10.16 -6.09 6.00
N VAL A 11 11.42 -5.82 5.61
CA VAL A 11 11.97 -6.32 4.34
C VAL A 11 11.96 -7.85 4.29
N THR A 12 12.43 -8.52 5.34
CA THR A 12 12.47 -9.98 5.40
C THR A 12 11.06 -10.57 5.37
N GLN A 13 10.19 -10.12 6.29
CA GLN A 13 8.86 -10.71 6.45
C GLN A 13 7.96 -10.44 5.24
N MET A 14 8.02 -9.26 4.63
CA MET A 14 7.21 -8.95 3.45
C MET A 14 7.63 -9.80 2.25
N GLY A 15 8.92 -9.89 1.94
CA GLY A 15 9.36 -10.66 0.78
C GLY A 15 9.09 -12.16 0.94
N GLU A 16 9.28 -12.71 2.15
CA GLU A 16 8.94 -14.12 2.42
C GLU A 16 7.44 -14.39 2.37
N ALA A 17 6.62 -13.50 2.94
CA ALA A 17 5.18 -13.63 2.87
C ALA A 17 4.67 -13.56 1.43
N ALA A 18 5.18 -12.62 0.63
CA ALA A 18 4.78 -12.46 -0.76
C ALA A 18 5.19 -13.66 -1.61
N ALA A 19 6.44 -14.12 -1.52
CA ALA A 19 6.90 -15.31 -2.24
C ALA A 19 6.12 -16.56 -1.83
N ARG A 20 5.79 -16.70 -0.55
CA ARG A 20 4.97 -17.81 -0.07
C ARG A 20 3.53 -17.74 -0.60
N ALA A 21 2.91 -16.55 -0.65
CA ALA A 21 1.57 -16.40 -1.19
C ALA A 21 1.49 -16.76 -2.68
N VAL A 22 2.52 -16.43 -3.45
CA VAL A 22 2.65 -16.83 -4.86
C VAL A 22 2.77 -18.35 -4.98
N ALA A 23 3.66 -18.97 -4.20
CA ALA A 23 3.84 -20.42 -4.20
C ALA A 23 2.58 -21.18 -3.74
N ASP A 24 1.89 -20.69 -2.71
CA ASP A 24 0.64 -21.27 -2.20
C ASP A 24 -0.50 -21.16 -3.24
N ALA A 25 -0.42 -20.20 -4.17
CA ALA A 25 -1.32 -20.07 -5.32
C ALA A 25 -0.92 -20.96 -6.51
N GLY A 26 0.19 -21.71 -6.42
CA GLY A 26 0.69 -22.57 -7.49
C GLY A 26 1.34 -21.83 -8.65
N LEU A 27 1.78 -20.58 -8.42
CA LEU A 27 2.42 -19.71 -9.40
C LEU A 27 3.93 -19.65 -9.16
N ASP A 28 4.67 -19.29 -10.20
CA ASP A 28 6.06 -18.84 -10.09
C ASP A 28 6.11 -17.31 -9.91
N LEU A 29 7.24 -16.80 -9.42
CA LEU A 29 7.42 -15.35 -9.22
C LEU A 29 7.35 -14.57 -10.55
N ASP A 30 7.70 -15.22 -11.66
CA ASP A 30 7.66 -14.62 -13.00
C ASP A 30 6.22 -14.43 -13.51
N ASP A 31 5.26 -15.21 -12.99
CA ASP A 31 3.84 -15.10 -13.30
C ASP A 31 3.18 -13.88 -12.65
N VAL A 32 3.85 -13.20 -11.71
CA VAL A 32 3.29 -12.01 -11.06
C VAL A 32 3.31 -10.83 -12.03
N ASP A 33 2.13 -10.28 -12.32
CA ASP A 33 1.95 -9.12 -13.19
C ASP A 33 2.10 -7.81 -12.43
N LEU A 34 1.59 -7.75 -11.19
CA LEU A 34 1.66 -6.55 -10.38
C LEU A 34 1.80 -6.82 -8.87
N LEU A 35 2.79 -6.19 -8.26
CA LEU A 35 2.96 -6.09 -6.80
C LEU A 35 2.36 -4.76 -6.29
N ILE A 36 1.41 -4.86 -5.35
CA ILE A 36 0.84 -3.72 -4.62
C ILE A 36 1.23 -3.82 -3.14
N PRO A 37 2.36 -3.23 -2.73
CA PRO A 37 2.84 -3.30 -1.37
C PRO A 37 2.24 -2.21 -0.47
N HIS A 38 2.35 -2.39 0.85
CA HIS A 38 2.10 -1.33 1.82
C HIS A 38 3.05 -0.14 1.59
N GLN A 39 2.48 1.06 1.47
CA GLN A 39 3.16 2.31 1.14
C GLN A 39 3.79 2.96 2.39
N ALA A 40 4.74 2.25 3.03
CA ALA A 40 5.39 2.74 4.26
C ALA A 40 6.71 3.48 4.02
N ASN A 41 7.53 2.95 3.10
CA ASN A 41 8.83 3.50 2.77
C ASN A 41 9.28 2.93 1.42
N VAL A 42 9.68 3.79 0.48
CA VAL A 42 10.14 3.35 -0.84
C VAL A 42 11.30 2.36 -0.76
N ARG A 43 12.22 2.50 0.21
CA ARG A 43 13.34 1.56 0.38
C ARG A 43 12.90 0.17 0.83
N ILE A 44 11.79 0.05 1.56
CA ILE A 44 11.21 -1.25 1.94
C ILE A 44 10.56 -1.86 0.70
N ILE A 45 9.77 -1.07 -0.03
CA ILE A 45 9.11 -1.49 -1.28
C ILE A 45 10.14 -2.05 -2.27
N ASP A 46 11.20 -1.29 -2.57
CA ASP A 46 12.26 -1.72 -3.49
C ASP A 46 12.95 -3.00 -3.03
N ALA A 47 13.14 -3.16 -1.71
CA ALA A 47 13.78 -4.35 -1.16
C ALA A 47 12.87 -5.58 -1.21
N THR A 48 11.56 -5.41 -1.01
CA THR A 48 10.56 -6.45 -1.22
C THR A 48 10.50 -6.87 -2.68
N ALA A 49 10.41 -5.92 -3.62
CA ALA A 49 10.39 -6.18 -5.05
C ALA A 49 11.62 -6.96 -5.52
N ARG A 50 12.83 -6.52 -5.12
CA ARG A 50 14.08 -7.24 -5.41
C ARG A 50 14.10 -8.68 -4.87
N ARG A 51 13.48 -8.93 -3.71
CA ARG A 51 13.41 -10.27 -3.12
C ARG A 51 12.42 -11.17 -3.86
N MET A 52 11.44 -10.58 -4.53
CA MET A 52 10.53 -11.27 -5.45
C MET A 52 11.08 -11.39 -6.88
N GLY A 53 12.27 -10.83 -7.17
CA GLY A 53 12.81 -10.82 -8.53
C GLY A 53 12.03 -9.96 -9.53
N LEU A 54 11.19 -9.04 -9.04
CA LEU A 54 10.34 -8.22 -9.90
C LEU A 54 11.05 -6.96 -10.37
N ASP A 55 10.81 -6.62 -11.64
CA ASP A 55 11.17 -5.34 -12.22
C ASP A 55 10.29 -4.21 -11.66
N GLY A 56 10.81 -2.98 -11.70
CA GLY A 56 10.15 -1.83 -11.08
C GLY A 56 8.81 -1.45 -11.71
N ASP A 57 8.59 -1.80 -12.98
CA ASP A 57 7.32 -1.63 -13.70
C ASP A 57 6.25 -2.64 -13.26
N LYS A 58 6.63 -3.76 -12.64
CA LYS A 58 5.72 -4.69 -11.97
C LYS A 58 5.40 -4.30 -10.53
N VAL A 59 5.75 -3.09 -10.08
CA VAL A 59 5.48 -2.61 -8.72
C VAL A 59 4.70 -1.31 -8.77
N TYR A 60 3.59 -1.24 -8.03
CA TYR A 60 2.82 -0.01 -7.88
C TYR A 60 3.28 0.81 -6.67
N VAL A 61 3.60 2.09 -6.90
CA VAL A 61 4.12 3.00 -5.87
C VAL A 61 3.47 4.37 -5.98
N ASN A 62 2.76 4.80 -4.92
CA ASN A 62 2.15 6.13 -4.80
C ASN A 62 2.47 6.82 -3.47
N ILE A 63 3.43 6.29 -2.70
CA ILE A 63 3.83 6.85 -1.40
C ILE A 63 4.22 8.33 -1.45
N ALA A 64 4.71 8.82 -2.60
CA ALA A 64 5.06 10.23 -2.78
C ALA A 64 3.85 11.17 -2.69
N SER A 65 2.65 10.69 -3.07
CA SER A 65 1.41 11.46 -3.05
C SER A 65 0.74 11.48 -1.67
N TYR A 66 0.78 10.36 -0.95
CA TYR A 66 -0.03 10.18 0.28
C TYR A 66 0.76 9.90 1.55
N GLY A 67 2.04 9.56 1.43
CA GLY A 67 2.82 9.00 2.54
C GLY A 67 2.25 7.67 3.04
N ASN A 68 2.52 7.36 4.31
CA ASN A 68 2.00 6.15 4.95
C ASN A 68 0.61 6.39 5.54
N THR A 69 -0.41 5.79 4.90
CA THR A 69 -1.82 5.85 5.33
C THR A 69 -2.27 4.58 6.07
N SER A 70 -1.34 3.79 6.59
CA SER A 70 -1.58 2.55 7.34
C SER A 70 -2.42 1.56 6.51
N ALA A 71 -3.55 1.08 7.04
CA ALA A 71 -4.43 0.13 6.38
C ALA A 71 -5.02 0.64 5.04
N ALA A 72 -5.10 1.96 4.84
CA ALA A 72 -5.63 2.53 3.60
C ALA A 72 -4.64 2.49 2.43
N SER A 73 -3.36 2.20 2.67
CA SER A 73 -2.32 2.29 1.63
C SER A 73 -2.53 1.32 0.48
N ILE A 74 -2.90 0.07 0.77
CA ILE A 74 -3.14 -0.94 -0.28
C ILE A 74 -4.41 -0.64 -1.07
N PRO A 75 -5.57 -0.34 -0.44
CA PRO A 75 -6.78 0.02 -1.18
C PRO A 75 -6.61 1.24 -2.09
N ILE A 76 -5.96 2.31 -1.61
CA ILE A 76 -5.71 3.51 -2.45
C ILE A 76 -4.79 3.16 -3.63
N ALA A 77 -3.73 2.38 -3.37
CA ALA A 77 -2.82 1.95 -4.43
C ALA A 77 -3.49 1.05 -5.47
N LEU A 78 -4.38 0.15 -5.05
CA LEU A 78 -5.17 -0.71 -5.94
C LEU A 78 -6.14 0.11 -6.81
N ASP A 79 -6.84 1.06 -6.20
CA ASP A 79 -7.79 1.94 -6.89
C ASP A 79 -7.09 2.72 -8.00
N GLU A 80 -5.99 3.41 -7.68
CA GLU A 80 -5.23 4.17 -8.69
C GLU A 80 -4.55 3.27 -9.73
N ALA A 81 -4.13 2.05 -9.37
CA ALA A 81 -3.59 1.10 -10.35
C ALA A 81 -4.64 0.72 -11.40
N LEU A 82 -5.91 0.52 -10.99
CA LEU A 82 -7.02 0.32 -11.92
C LEU A 82 -7.28 1.56 -12.77
N GLU A 83 -7.34 2.75 -12.16
CA GLU A 83 -7.56 4.01 -12.88
C GLU A 83 -6.48 4.31 -13.93
N GLN A 84 -5.24 3.90 -13.66
CA GLN A 84 -4.10 4.07 -14.56
C GLN A 84 -3.96 2.95 -15.60
N GLY A 85 -4.86 1.96 -15.61
CA GLY A 85 -4.80 0.83 -16.53
C GLY A 85 -3.59 -0.07 -16.30
N ARG A 86 -3.13 -0.18 -15.05
CA ARG A 86 -1.99 -1.04 -14.65
C ARG A 86 -2.40 -2.48 -14.34
N ILE A 87 -3.69 -2.77 -14.38
CA ILE A 87 -4.28 -4.09 -14.12
C ILE A 87 -5.15 -4.45 -15.31
N GLU A 88 -4.92 -5.62 -15.88
CA GLU A 88 -5.70 -6.23 -16.94
C GLU A 88 -6.54 -7.42 -16.42
N PRO A 89 -7.59 -7.82 -17.16
CA PRO A 89 -8.33 -9.04 -16.84
C PRO A 89 -7.43 -10.29 -16.82
N GLY A 90 -7.45 -11.03 -15.72
CA GLY A 90 -6.64 -12.25 -15.55
C GLY A 90 -5.28 -12.04 -14.89
N ASP A 91 -4.85 -10.79 -14.64
CA ASP A 91 -3.56 -10.50 -14.01
C ASP A 91 -3.40 -11.17 -12.65
N HIS A 92 -2.20 -11.69 -12.38
CA HIS A 92 -1.81 -12.17 -11.06
C HIS A 92 -1.24 -11.03 -10.22
N ILE A 93 -2.05 -10.55 -9.29
CA ILE A 93 -1.72 -9.45 -8.39
C ILE A 93 -1.29 -9.98 -7.03
N VAL A 94 -0.17 -9.46 -6.52
CA VAL A 94 0.31 -9.75 -5.17
C VAL A 94 0.16 -8.53 -4.28
N PHE A 95 -0.52 -8.69 -3.15
CA PHE A 95 -0.61 -7.71 -2.08
C PHE A 95 0.31 -8.11 -0.93
N VAL A 96 1.01 -7.15 -0.33
CA VAL A 96 1.84 -7.43 0.85
C VAL A 96 1.90 -6.25 1.81
N ALA A 97 1.71 -6.52 3.10
CA ALA A 97 1.73 -5.49 4.14
C ALA A 97 2.51 -5.92 5.38
N PHE A 98 2.94 -4.92 6.14
CA PHE A 98 3.43 -5.06 7.50
C PHE A 98 2.88 -3.92 8.37
N GLY A 99 2.83 -4.13 9.69
CA GLY A 99 2.29 -3.15 10.63
C GLY A 99 2.79 -3.34 12.06
N GLY A 100 2.36 -2.44 12.95
CA GLY A 100 2.69 -2.52 14.37
C GLY A 100 2.17 -3.81 15.01
N GLY A 101 3.04 -4.51 15.76
CA GLY A 101 2.75 -5.83 16.33
C GLY A 101 4.02 -6.62 16.68
N LEU A 102 4.92 -6.96 15.74
CA LEU A 102 4.80 -6.81 14.29
C LEU A 102 3.76 -7.76 13.70
N THR A 103 2.98 -7.25 12.74
CA THR A 103 2.09 -8.04 11.88
C THR A 103 2.58 -7.97 10.44
N TRP A 104 2.34 -9.03 9.67
CA TRP A 104 2.58 -9.05 8.23
C TRP A 104 1.66 -10.07 7.57
N ALA A 105 1.32 -9.81 6.32
CA ALA A 105 0.52 -10.71 5.51
C ALA A 105 0.76 -10.42 4.02
N ALA A 106 0.56 -11.44 3.20
CA ALA A 106 0.49 -11.30 1.75
C ALA A 106 -0.66 -12.14 1.20
N ALA A 107 -1.13 -11.76 0.01
CA ALA A 107 -2.12 -12.49 -0.75
C ALA A 107 -1.78 -12.41 -2.24
N ALA A 108 -1.88 -13.53 -2.94
CA ALA A 108 -1.87 -13.59 -4.39
C ALA A 108 -3.31 -13.77 -4.88
N LEU A 109 -3.70 -13.05 -5.92
CA LEU A 109 -5.04 -13.05 -6.48
C LEU A 109 -4.96 -13.01 -8.01
N GLU A 110 -5.73 -13.84 -8.69
CA GLU A 110 -6.04 -13.65 -10.11
C GLU A 110 -7.18 -12.64 -10.27
N TRP A 111 -6.96 -11.58 -11.03
CA TRP A 111 -7.95 -10.54 -11.25
C TRP A 111 -9.09 -11.03 -12.15
N GLY A 112 -10.31 -10.62 -11.82
CA GLY A 112 -11.49 -11.01 -12.58
C GLY A 112 -11.59 -10.35 -13.97
N PRO A 113 -12.65 -10.64 -14.73
CA PRO A 113 -12.80 -10.19 -16.12
C PRO A 113 -13.02 -8.68 -16.29
N ARG A 114 -13.18 -7.91 -15.20
CA ARG A 114 -13.58 -6.50 -15.25
C ARG A 114 -12.61 -5.62 -14.49
N VAL A 115 -12.06 -4.63 -15.20
CA VAL A 115 -11.15 -3.60 -14.67
C VAL A 115 -11.78 -2.21 -14.64
N THR A 116 -13.04 -2.10 -15.06
CA THR A 116 -13.79 -0.83 -15.08
C THR A 116 -14.88 -0.80 -14.00
N PRO A 117 -15.17 0.36 -13.40
CA PRO A 117 -16.29 0.52 -12.49
C PRO A 117 -17.63 0.24 -13.18
N VAL A 118 -18.59 -0.34 -12.45
CA VAL A 118 -19.97 -0.52 -12.96
C VAL A 118 -20.72 0.81 -13.04
N GLY A 119 -20.33 1.78 -12.22
CA GLY A 119 -20.84 3.14 -12.21
C GLY A 119 -19.93 4.04 -11.39
N THR A 120 -20.19 5.34 -11.45
CA THR A 120 -19.45 6.36 -10.71
C THR A 120 -20.29 6.93 -9.57
N SER A 121 -19.64 7.44 -8.53
CA SER A 121 -20.29 8.18 -7.45
C SER A 121 -19.88 9.65 -7.51
N ASP A 122 -20.83 10.55 -7.24
CA ASP A 122 -20.61 11.98 -7.04
C ASP A 122 -20.35 12.34 -5.57
N ALA A 123 -20.15 11.34 -4.70
CA ALA A 123 -19.86 11.56 -3.29
C ALA A 123 -18.58 12.39 -3.11
N ALA A 124 -18.68 13.45 -2.31
CA ALA A 124 -17.58 14.32 -1.97
C ALA A 124 -17.54 14.55 -0.45
N LEU A 125 -16.33 14.74 0.08
CA LEU A 125 -16.17 15.24 1.45
C LEU A 125 -16.70 16.69 1.52
N PRO A 126 -17.17 17.15 2.69
CA PRO A 126 -17.54 18.55 2.87
C PRO A 126 -16.38 19.48 2.49
N PRO A 127 -16.65 20.60 1.80
CA PRO A 127 -15.61 21.53 1.41
C PRO A 127 -14.90 22.12 2.64
N THR A 128 -13.61 22.42 2.50
CA THR A 128 -12.81 23.08 3.52
C THR A 128 -11.99 24.19 2.89
N GLU A 129 -12.07 25.39 3.45
CA GLU A 129 -11.20 26.52 3.11
C GLU A 129 -9.86 26.47 3.85
N LEU A 130 -9.70 25.52 4.80
CA LEU A 130 -8.49 25.36 5.59
C LEU A 130 -7.43 24.55 4.82
N SER A 131 -6.19 25.04 4.85
CA SER A 131 -5.04 24.27 4.37
C SER A 131 -4.69 23.12 5.34
N GLY A 132 -3.82 22.20 4.89
CA GLY A 132 -3.29 21.15 5.75
C GLY A 132 -2.55 21.69 6.99
N VAL A 133 -1.89 22.84 6.86
CA VAL A 133 -1.20 23.51 7.98
C VAL A 133 -2.21 24.03 9.00
N ASP A 134 -3.26 24.72 8.53
CA ASP A 134 -4.30 25.28 9.40
C ASP A 134 -5.00 24.19 10.24
N LEU A 135 -5.27 23.03 9.62
CA LEU A 135 -5.86 21.88 10.29
C LEU A 135 -4.96 21.32 11.41
N ILE A 136 -3.66 21.23 11.15
CA ILE A 136 -2.68 20.76 12.13
C ILE A 136 -2.56 21.77 13.28
N GLU A 137 -2.45 23.06 12.98
CA GLU A 137 -2.33 24.12 14.00
C GLU A 137 -3.56 24.17 14.90
N ARG A 138 -4.76 24.11 14.32
CA ARG A 138 -6.01 23.98 15.06
C ARG A 138 -5.98 22.80 16.02
N ARG A 139 -5.54 21.62 15.55
CA ARG A 139 -5.46 20.41 16.38
C ARG A 139 -4.43 20.55 17.52
N GLN A 140 -3.30 21.21 17.26
CA GLN A 140 -2.29 21.47 18.28
C GLN A 140 -2.81 22.42 19.37
N ALA A 141 -3.51 23.48 19.00
CA ALA A 141 -4.13 24.41 19.94
C ALA A 141 -5.14 23.71 20.86
N GLU A 142 -6.01 22.85 20.30
CA GLU A 142 -6.96 22.03 21.06
C GLU A 142 -6.26 21.07 22.05
N ARG A 143 -5.12 20.47 21.66
CA ARG A 143 -4.36 19.59 22.55
C ARG A 143 -3.72 20.37 23.70
N ARG A 144 -3.19 21.56 23.44
CA ARG A 144 -2.59 22.43 24.48
C ARG A 144 -3.61 22.87 25.51
N SER A 145 -4.81 23.28 25.08
CA SER A 145 -5.87 23.72 26.00
C SER A 145 -6.38 22.60 26.91
N ARG A 146 -6.45 21.35 26.41
CA ARG A 146 -6.82 20.16 27.20
C ARG A 146 -5.76 19.75 28.23
N ARG A 147 -4.49 20.04 27.98
CA ARG A 147 -3.38 19.71 28.89
C ARG A 147 -3.23 20.70 30.05
N ASN A 148 -3.79 21.90 29.89
CA ASN A 148 -3.77 22.97 30.90
C ASN A 148 -5.06 23.03 31.76
N ARG A 149 -5.96 22.06 31.59
CA ARG A 149 -7.11 21.79 32.47
C ARG A 149 -6.80 20.55 33.28
#